data_AF-A0A7Y5QGM5-F1
#
_entry.id   AF-A0A7Y5QGM5-F1
#
_cell.length_a   1.000
_cell.length_b   1.000
_cell.length_c   1.000
_cell.angle_alpha   90.00
_cell.angle_beta   90.00
_cell.angle_gamma   90.00
#
_symmetry.space_group_name_H-M   'P 1'
#
loop_
_entity.id
_entity.type
_entity.pdbx_description
1 polymer ?
#
loop_
_entity_poly.entity_id
_entity_poly.type
_entity_poly.pdbx_seq_one_letter_code
_entity_poly.pdbx_strand_id
1 'polypeptide(L)'
;MTQRALELGITAVQRGSLQEGARLIRIAVKGEELTPELRAVAYLWLAETNPDPAHKRACYNEALNVDPQNAEARSRLAALLTAGLPTANPVVGGAVVGGATATGAYPAAAQSFNVADYLAQIVDGPNGAGTAVFVSLEGILATTRRVVGGMERVTVETYAGGQVYGSVIRCFTELDLALIAVQSRPASLLPVTPLPRVPDDAPLTVVSYTGEVTRARQRPTKRAMPPHWIPTSITQLSDAGGDVIFDDKNYLVGIMSRSASLASAAYLYGIHISTLRRLTESTLADLRGERRRYCPDCGNASRAAGAGYFYCEQCGAPSPEARQTRRYFAPQAAAYYEPSGRARCVSCNAAVGIHNNRCLRCGAEQR
;
A
#
# COMPACT_ATOMS: atom_id res chain seq x y z
N MET A 1 -18.34 -39.61 4.14
CA MET A 1 -19.70 -39.03 3.90
C MET A 1 -19.65 -37.64 3.24
N THR A 2 -18.56 -36.92 3.45
CA THR A 2 -18.34 -35.52 3.01
C THR A 2 -18.28 -35.35 1.49
N GLN A 3 -17.62 -36.26 0.75
CA GLN A 3 -17.51 -36.18 -0.71
C GLN A 3 -18.88 -36.28 -1.40
N ARG A 4 -19.75 -37.20 -0.94
CA ARG A 4 -21.12 -37.31 -1.46
C ARG A 4 -21.95 -36.05 -1.19
N ALA A 5 -21.76 -35.41 -0.03
CA ALA A 5 -22.42 -34.14 0.27
C ALA A 5 -21.93 -33.01 -0.65
N LEU A 6 -20.64 -32.98 -0.99
CA LEU A 6 -20.07 -32.03 -1.95
C LEU A 6 -20.69 -32.21 -3.35
N GLU A 7 -20.74 -33.44 -3.86
CA GLU A 7 -21.32 -33.75 -5.17
C GLU A 7 -22.81 -33.38 -5.26
N LEU A 8 -23.59 -33.71 -4.22
CA LEU A 8 -25.00 -33.31 -4.11
C LEU A 8 -25.15 -31.79 -4.06
N GLY A 9 -24.27 -31.11 -3.32
CA GLY A 9 -24.24 -29.65 -3.25
C GLY A 9 -23.97 -29.01 -4.61
N ILE A 10 -22.95 -29.47 -5.33
CA ILE A 10 -22.62 -28.98 -6.69
C ILE A 10 -23.80 -29.20 -7.65
N THR A 11 -24.39 -30.39 -7.62
CA THR A 11 -25.57 -30.71 -8.45
C THR A 11 -26.74 -29.77 -8.14
N ALA A 12 -26.97 -29.46 -6.86
CA ALA A 12 -28.01 -28.52 -6.44
C ALA A 12 -27.75 -27.10 -6.95
N VAL A 13 -26.51 -26.60 -6.88
CA VAL A 13 -26.12 -25.29 -7.44
C VAL A 13 -26.35 -25.26 -8.95
N GLN A 14 -25.92 -26.29 -9.68
CA GLN A 14 -26.11 -26.41 -11.13
C GLN A 14 -27.59 -26.41 -11.54
N ARG A 15 -28.47 -26.94 -10.69
CA ARG A 15 -29.94 -26.92 -10.88
C ARG A 15 -30.61 -25.61 -10.42
N GLY A 16 -29.83 -24.60 -10.03
CA GLY A 16 -30.34 -23.30 -9.57
C GLY A 16 -30.80 -23.27 -8.10
N SER A 17 -30.63 -24.37 -7.35
CA SER A 17 -30.98 -24.44 -5.93
C SER A 17 -29.83 -23.92 -5.05
N LEU A 18 -29.54 -22.63 -5.15
CA LEU A 18 -28.33 -22.00 -4.57
C LEU A 18 -28.25 -22.16 -3.04
N GLN A 19 -29.35 -21.94 -2.31
CA GLN A 19 -29.35 -22.02 -0.84
C GLN A 19 -29.07 -23.45 -0.34
N GLU A 20 -29.70 -24.44 -0.95
CA GLU A 20 -29.52 -25.84 -0.59
C GLU A 20 -28.14 -26.35 -1.00
N GLY A 21 -27.67 -25.96 -2.19
CA GLY A 21 -26.30 -26.21 -2.63
C GLY A 21 -25.27 -25.64 -1.65
N ALA A 22 -25.41 -24.37 -1.26
CA ALA A 22 -24.54 -23.72 -0.29
C ALA A 22 -24.56 -24.41 1.09
N ARG A 23 -25.71 -24.93 1.52
CA ARG A 23 -25.84 -25.67 2.78
C ARG A 23 -25.05 -26.98 2.74
N LEU A 24 -25.22 -27.77 1.68
CA LEU A 24 -24.55 -29.05 1.48
C LEU A 24 -23.03 -28.89 1.33
N ILE A 25 -22.60 -27.89 0.56
CA ILE A 25 -21.17 -27.57 0.38
C ILE A 25 -20.54 -27.17 1.73
N ARG A 26 -21.20 -26.33 2.54
CA ARG A 26 -20.70 -25.96 3.88
C ARG A 26 -20.57 -27.17 4.82
N ILE A 27 -21.48 -28.14 4.74
CA ILE A 27 -21.38 -29.39 5.51
C ILE A 27 -20.15 -30.18 5.06
N ALA A 28 -19.93 -30.28 3.75
CA ALA A 28 -18.79 -30.99 3.19
C ALA A 28 -17.44 -30.37 3.62
N VAL A 29 -17.30 -29.04 3.52
CA VAL A 29 -16.09 -28.30 3.92
C VAL A 29 -15.77 -28.44 5.41
N LYS A 30 -16.80 -28.54 6.27
CA LYS A 30 -16.60 -28.75 7.72
C LYS A 30 -16.06 -30.14 8.06
N GLY A 31 -16.21 -31.13 7.18
CA GLY A 31 -15.66 -32.45 7.41
C GLY A 31 -14.16 -32.50 7.12
N GLU A 32 -13.41 -33.28 7.89
CA GLU A 32 -11.96 -33.43 7.73
C GLU A 32 -11.56 -34.42 6.62
N GLU A 33 -12.52 -35.16 6.07
CA GLU A 33 -12.29 -36.21 5.06
C GLU A 33 -11.98 -35.68 3.64
N LEU A 34 -12.15 -34.39 3.36
CA LEU A 34 -11.89 -33.83 2.02
C LEU A 34 -10.39 -33.53 1.82
N THR A 35 -9.87 -33.96 0.67
CA THR A 35 -8.52 -33.57 0.24
C THR A 35 -8.44 -32.05 0.04
N PRO A 36 -7.25 -31.43 0.16
CA PRO A 36 -7.07 -30.00 -0.05
C PRO A 36 -7.64 -29.51 -1.40
N GLU A 37 -7.44 -30.29 -2.46
CA GLU A 37 -7.90 -29.95 -3.82
C GLU A 37 -9.43 -29.92 -3.90
N LEU A 38 -10.12 -30.93 -3.34
CA LEU A 38 -11.59 -30.98 -3.32
C LEU A 38 -12.19 -29.90 -2.43
N ARG A 39 -11.51 -29.54 -1.35
CA ARG A 39 -11.93 -28.44 -0.46
C ARG A 39 -11.78 -27.09 -1.15
N ALA A 40 -10.72 -26.88 -1.95
CA ALA A 40 -10.60 -25.69 -2.80
C ALA A 40 -11.73 -25.62 -3.85
N VAL A 41 -12.06 -26.73 -4.50
CA VAL A 41 -13.22 -26.82 -5.42
C VAL A 41 -14.53 -26.50 -4.71
N ALA A 42 -14.72 -26.99 -3.49
CA ALA A 42 -15.91 -26.69 -2.70
C ALA A 42 -16.09 -25.19 -2.45
N TYR A 43 -15.00 -24.49 -2.10
CA TYR A 43 -15.03 -23.04 -1.94
C TYR A 43 -15.31 -22.30 -3.25
N LEU A 44 -14.77 -22.76 -4.39
CA LEU A 44 -15.10 -22.20 -5.70
C LEU A 44 -16.60 -22.28 -6.01
N TRP A 45 -17.23 -23.41 -5.70
CA TRP A 45 -18.68 -23.57 -5.87
C TRP A 45 -19.49 -22.76 -4.86
N LEU A 46 -18.99 -22.63 -3.62
CA LEU A 46 -19.64 -21.79 -2.61
C LEU A 46 -19.70 -20.32 -3.07
N ALA A 47 -18.64 -19.82 -3.70
CA ALA A 47 -18.59 -18.48 -4.27
C ALA A 47 -19.75 -18.23 -5.27
N GLU A 48 -20.11 -19.22 -6.09
CA GLU A 48 -21.18 -19.07 -7.09
C GLU A 48 -22.59 -19.05 -6.49
N THR A 49 -22.75 -19.36 -5.20
CA THR A 49 -24.06 -19.36 -4.54
C THR A 49 -24.51 -17.98 -4.08
N ASN A 50 -23.63 -16.98 -4.08
CA ASN A 50 -23.92 -15.62 -3.65
C ASN A 50 -23.40 -14.60 -4.68
N PRO A 51 -24.23 -13.66 -5.14
CA PRO A 51 -23.78 -12.63 -6.09
C PRO A 51 -22.85 -11.58 -5.46
N ASP A 52 -22.77 -11.49 -4.13
CA ASP A 52 -21.94 -10.51 -3.43
C ASP A 52 -20.44 -10.70 -3.75
N PRO A 53 -19.76 -9.69 -4.34
CA PRO A 53 -18.33 -9.75 -4.64
C PRO A 53 -17.46 -10.01 -3.41
N ALA A 54 -17.82 -9.47 -2.24
CA ALA A 54 -17.05 -9.67 -1.01
C ALA A 54 -17.09 -11.14 -0.57
N HIS A 55 -18.26 -11.78 -0.67
CA HIS A 55 -18.42 -13.20 -0.42
C HIS A 55 -17.63 -14.07 -1.40
N LYS A 56 -17.69 -13.74 -2.71
CA LYS A 56 -16.94 -14.46 -3.74
C LYS A 56 -15.44 -14.44 -3.47
N ARG A 57 -14.90 -13.27 -3.15
CA ARG A 57 -13.50 -13.12 -2.77
C ARG A 57 -13.13 -13.95 -1.55
N ALA A 58 -13.91 -13.87 -0.47
CA ALA A 58 -13.64 -14.65 0.73
C ALA A 58 -13.53 -16.14 0.42
N CYS A 59 -14.45 -16.66 -0.41
CA CYS A 59 -14.40 -18.04 -0.87
C CYS A 59 -13.16 -18.34 -1.73
N TYR A 60 -12.78 -17.46 -2.66
CA TYR A 60 -11.58 -17.67 -3.48
C TYR A 60 -10.29 -17.61 -2.65
N ASN A 61 -10.20 -16.73 -1.66
CA ASN A 61 -9.06 -16.68 -0.73
C ASN A 61 -9.00 -17.95 0.12
N GLU A 62 -10.13 -18.43 0.64
CA GLU A 62 -10.20 -19.72 1.34
C GLU A 62 -9.77 -20.90 0.46
N ALA A 63 -10.15 -20.89 -0.83
CA ALA A 63 -9.68 -21.89 -1.79
C ALA A 63 -8.15 -21.85 -1.95
N LEU A 64 -7.55 -20.66 -2.03
CA LEU A 64 -6.09 -20.48 -2.14
C LEU A 64 -5.33 -20.77 -0.84
N ASN A 65 -5.94 -20.54 0.32
CA ASN A 65 -5.35 -20.91 1.61
C ASN A 65 -5.21 -22.44 1.74
N VAL A 66 -6.17 -23.18 1.18
CA VAL A 66 -6.15 -24.65 1.20
C VAL A 66 -5.26 -25.23 0.08
N ASP A 67 -5.35 -24.67 -1.12
CA ASP A 67 -4.54 -25.04 -2.28
C ASP A 67 -3.94 -23.78 -2.93
N PRO A 68 -2.73 -23.35 -2.51
CA PRO A 68 -2.09 -22.16 -3.05
C PRO A 68 -1.76 -22.25 -4.56
N GLN A 69 -1.71 -23.47 -5.12
CA GLN A 69 -1.41 -23.67 -6.53
C GLN A 69 -2.66 -23.65 -7.42
N ASN A 70 -3.85 -23.54 -6.85
CA ASN A 70 -5.11 -23.56 -7.59
C ASN A 70 -5.18 -22.43 -8.64
N ALA A 71 -5.00 -22.78 -9.91
CA ALA A 71 -4.98 -21.81 -11.01
C ALA A 71 -6.36 -21.20 -11.28
N GLU A 72 -7.43 -21.96 -11.06
CA GLU A 72 -8.80 -21.52 -11.29
C GLU A 72 -9.25 -20.50 -10.25
N ALA A 73 -8.99 -20.75 -8.97
CA ALA A 73 -9.28 -19.81 -7.88
C ALA A 73 -8.56 -18.47 -8.09
N ARG A 74 -7.28 -18.51 -8.50
CA ARG A 74 -6.54 -17.32 -8.92
C ARG A 74 -7.28 -16.63 -10.08
N SER A 75 -7.47 -17.31 -11.20
CA SER A 75 -8.10 -16.71 -12.38
C SER A 75 -9.48 -16.08 -12.10
N ARG A 76 -10.32 -16.70 -11.27
CA ARG A 76 -11.64 -16.15 -10.90
C ARG A 76 -11.53 -14.93 -10.00
N LEU A 77 -10.61 -14.95 -9.03
CA LEU A 77 -10.35 -13.79 -8.19
C LEU A 77 -9.76 -12.63 -9.01
N ALA A 78 -8.86 -12.90 -9.95
CA ALA A 78 -8.32 -11.93 -10.89
C ALA A 78 -9.43 -11.24 -11.70
N ALA A 79 -10.32 -12.06 -12.27
CA ALA A 79 -11.44 -11.60 -13.07
C ALA A 79 -12.39 -10.73 -12.24
N LEU A 80 -12.68 -11.12 -10.99
CA LEU A 80 -13.54 -10.35 -10.08
C LEU A 80 -12.96 -8.95 -9.82
N LEU A 81 -11.65 -8.86 -9.60
CA LEU A 81 -10.94 -7.60 -9.33
C LEU A 81 -10.84 -6.72 -10.59
N THR A 82 -10.64 -7.35 -11.75
CA THR A 82 -10.53 -6.66 -13.03
C THR A 82 -11.89 -6.17 -13.55
N ALA A 83 -12.98 -6.90 -13.30
CA ALA A 83 -14.33 -6.54 -13.76
C ALA A 83 -14.86 -5.21 -13.19
N GLY A 84 -14.28 -4.74 -12.07
CA GLY A 84 -14.62 -3.43 -11.52
C GLY A 84 -13.93 -2.26 -12.22
N LEU A 85 -12.86 -2.51 -12.98
CA LEU A 85 -12.13 -1.46 -13.70
C LEU A 85 -12.93 -0.97 -14.92
N PRO A 86 -12.83 0.31 -15.29
CA PRO A 86 -13.41 0.78 -16.54
C PRO A 86 -12.79 0.00 -17.70
N THR A 87 -13.65 -0.61 -18.53
CA THR A 87 -13.24 -1.16 -19.81
C THR A 87 -12.65 -0.02 -20.62
N ALA A 88 -11.34 -0.05 -20.88
CA ALA A 88 -10.73 0.88 -21.82
C ALA A 88 -11.48 0.72 -23.16
N ASN A 89 -12.23 1.74 -23.58
CA ASN A 89 -12.84 1.73 -24.91
C ASN A 89 -11.72 1.55 -25.92
N PRO A 90 -11.76 0.54 -26.81
CA PRO A 90 -10.81 0.48 -27.90
C PRO A 90 -11.02 1.73 -28.75
N VAL A 91 -10.03 2.63 -28.76
CA VAL A 91 -10.04 3.78 -29.65
C VAL A 91 -9.92 3.22 -31.06
N VAL A 92 -11.05 3.09 -31.75
CA VAL A 92 -11.10 2.81 -33.18
C VAL A 92 -10.38 3.97 -33.88
N GLY A 93 -9.23 3.67 -34.48
CA GLY A 93 -8.38 4.64 -35.14
C GLY A 93 -9.10 5.29 -36.33
N GLY A 94 -9.68 6.46 -36.09
CA GLY A 94 -10.07 7.39 -37.14
C GLY A 94 -8.88 8.28 -37.49
N ALA A 95 -8.29 8.08 -38.66
CA ALA A 95 -7.29 8.99 -39.21
C ALA A 95 -7.98 10.34 -39.51
N VAL A 96 -7.51 11.41 -38.88
CA VAL A 96 -7.87 12.78 -39.26
C VAL A 96 -6.60 13.60 -39.44
N VAL A 97 -6.46 14.15 -40.64
CA VAL A 97 -5.39 15.03 -41.09
C VAL A 97 -5.67 16.45 -40.57
N GLY A 98 -4.68 17.04 -39.90
CA GLY A 98 -4.52 18.50 -39.80
C GLY A 98 -4.97 19.17 -38.50
N GLY A 99 -4.04 19.87 -37.83
CA GLY A 99 -4.34 20.87 -36.81
C GLY A 99 -3.59 20.68 -35.50
N ALA A 100 -2.48 21.40 -35.33
CA ALA A 100 -1.67 21.38 -34.12
C ALA A 100 -2.38 22.09 -32.94
N THR A 101 -2.85 21.30 -31.98
CA THR A 101 -2.95 21.66 -30.56
C THR A 101 -2.43 20.49 -29.76
N ALA A 102 -1.47 20.72 -28.86
CA ALA A 102 -0.80 19.71 -28.06
C ALA A 102 -1.75 19.12 -26.98
N THR A 103 -2.70 18.30 -27.40
CA THR A 103 -3.29 17.25 -26.57
C THR A 103 -2.53 15.97 -26.88
N GLY A 104 -1.48 15.72 -26.09
CA GLY A 104 -0.73 14.46 -26.17
C GLY A 104 -1.65 13.29 -25.83
N ALA A 105 -2.24 12.67 -26.85
CA ALA A 105 -2.98 11.44 -26.72
C ALA A 105 -1.99 10.31 -26.43
N TYR A 106 -1.65 10.12 -25.14
CA TYR A 106 -0.94 8.91 -24.72
C TYR A 106 -1.84 7.70 -24.95
N PRO A 107 -1.29 6.60 -25.51
CA PRO A 107 -2.06 5.39 -25.78
C PRO A 107 -2.70 4.89 -24.48
N ALA A 108 -3.87 4.26 -24.57
CA ALA A 108 -4.41 3.53 -23.41
C ALA A 108 -3.41 2.44 -23.00
N ALA A 109 -3.39 2.05 -21.72
CA ALA A 109 -2.62 0.88 -21.29
C ALA A 109 -3.13 -0.34 -22.09
N ALA A 110 -2.37 -0.75 -23.11
CA ALA A 110 -2.81 -1.70 -24.14
C ALA A 110 -2.86 -3.17 -23.67
N GLN A 111 -2.77 -3.41 -22.37
CA GLN A 111 -2.70 -4.76 -21.81
C GLN A 111 -3.78 -4.92 -20.74
N SER A 112 -4.58 -5.98 -20.87
CA SER A 112 -5.37 -6.51 -19.77
C SER A 112 -4.40 -7.07 -18.73
N PHE A 113 -4.12 -6.31 -17.69
CA PHE A 113 -3.39 -6.79 -16.52
C PHE A 113 -4.38 -7.05 -15.39
N ASN A 114 -4.09 -8.07 -14.60
CA ASN A 114 -4.83 -8.35 -13.39
C ASN A 114 -4.29 -7.45 -12.27
N VAL A 115 -5.07 -6.46 -11.84
CA VAL A 115 -4.66 -5.51 -10.78
C VAL A 115 -4.24 -6.23 -9.50
N ALA A 116 -4.87 -7.37 -9.20
CA ALA A 116 -4.61 -8.16 -8.01
C ALA A 116 -3.14 -8.55 -7.84
N ASP A 117 -2.47 -8.91 -8.94
CA ASP A 117 -1.06 -9.32 -8.94
C ASP A 117 -0.10 -8.23 -8.44
N TYR A 118 -0.57 -6.98 -8.42
CA TYR A 118 0.21 -5.80 -8.01
C TYR A 118 -0.21 -5.24 -6.65
N LEU A 119 -1.26 -5.79 -6.06
CA LEU A 119 -1.77 -5.38 -4.77
C LEU A 119 -1.39 -6.38 -3.68
N ALA A 120 -1.35 -5.87 -2.46
CA ALA A 120 -1.23 -6.65 -1.25
C ALA A 120 -2.12 -6.06 -0.16
N GLN A 121 -2.55 -6.90 0.78
CA GLN A 121 -3.22 -6.46 2.00
C GLN A 121 -2.21 -6.33 3.13
N ILE A 122 -2.31 -5.27 3.90
CA ILE A 122 -1.73 -5.24 5.24
C ILE A 122 -2.80 -5.77 6.19
N VAL A 123 -2.55 -6.90 6.84
CA VAL A 123 -3.57 -7.65 7.60
C VAL A 123 -3.69 -7.13 9.04
N ASP A 124 -2.56 -6.87 9.68
CA ASP A 124 -2.42 -6.63 11.12
C ASP A 124 -2.07 -5.18 11.48
N GLY A 125 -2.39 -4.24 10.58
CA GLY A 125 -2.22 -2.81 10.83
C GLY A 125 -3.03 -2.34 12.05
N PRO A 126 -2.50 -1.46 12.93
CA PRO A 126 -3.16 -1.06 14.18
C PRO A 126 -4.45 -0.26 13.95
N ASN A 127 -4.67 0.25 12.74
CA ASN A 127 -5.89 0.98 12.37
C ASN A 127 -6.83 0.15 11.47
N GLY A 128 -6.62 -1.17 11.42
CA GLY A 128 -7.34 -2.10 10.56
C GLY A 128 -6.56 -2.47 9.31
N ALA A 129 -7.10 -3.43 8.57
CA ALA A 129 -6.51 -3.88 7.32
C ALA A 129 -6.51 -2.75 6.27
N GLY A 130 -5.48 -2.72 5.42
CA GLY A 130 -5.35 -1.71 4.37
C GLY A 130 -4.78 -2.28 3.09
N THR A 131 -4.86 -1.48 2.04
CA THR A 131 -4.34 -1.82 0.72
C THR A 131 -2.92 -1.31 0.56
N ALA A 132 -2.09 -2.09 -0.12
CA ALA A 132 -0.74 -1.71 -0.52
C ALA A 132 -0.52 -2.06 -1.99
N VAL A 133 0.35 -1.32 -2.66
CA VAL A 133 0.68 -1.53 -4.08
C VAL A 133 2.19 -1.65 -4.27
N PHE A 134 2.62 -2.55 -5.15
CA PHE A 134 4.03 -2.64 -5.51
C PHE A 134 4.47 -1.39 -6.29
N VAL A 135 5.51 -0.73 -5.81
CA VAL A 135 6.12 0.47 -6.41
C VAL A 135 7.55 0.23 -6.90
N SER A 136 8.10 -0.97 -6.66
CA SER A 136 9.40 -1.42 -7.17
C SER A 136 9.41 -2.93 -7.39
N LEU A 137 10.15 -3.37 -8.43
CA LEU A 137 10.42 -4.79 -8.71
C LEU A 137 11.28 -5.44 -7.63
N GLU A 138 11.95 -4.65 -6.78
CA GLU A 138 12.72 -5.13 -5.63
C GLU A 138 11.84 -5.63 -4.47
N GLY A 139 10.51 -5.58 -4.60
CA GLY A 139 9.57 -6.00 -3.55
C GLY A 139 9.25 -4.87 -2.57
N ILE A 140 9.16 -3.62 -3.05
CA ILE A 140 8.73 -2.49 -2.23
C ILE A 140 7.26 -2.21 -2.46
N LEU A 141 6.50 -2.22 -1.37
CA LEU A 141 5.09 -1.86 -1.30
C LEU A 141 4.94 -0.44 -0.77
N ALA A 142 3.98 0.30 -1.31
CA ALA A 142 3.52 1.58 -0.78
C ALA A 142 2.10 1.43 -0.22
N THR A 143 1.87 1.98 0.98
CA THR A 143 0.56 2.08 1.64
C THR A 143 0.52 3.37 2.46
N THR A 144 -0.52 3.57 3.27
CA THR A 144 -0.60 4.75 4.13
C THR A 144 0.10 4.54 5.48
N ARG A 145 0.63 5.62 6.07
CA ARG A 145 1.18 5.55 7.44
C ARG A 145 0.10 5.17 8.43
N ARG A 146 -1.14 5.61 8.22
CA ARG A 146 -2.31 5.20 9.02
C ARG A 146 -2.42 3.68 9.13
N VAL A 147 -2.31 2.96 8.02
CA VAL A 147 -2.40 1.49 8.01
C VAL A 147 -1.32 0.86 8.90
N VAL A 148 -0.09 1.36 8.84
CA VAL A 148 1.06 0.81 9.58
C VAL A 148 1.14 1.30 11.04
N GLY A 149 0.64 2.50 11.33
CA GLY A 149 0.58 3.13 12.66
C GLY A 149 1.88 3.19 13.46
N GLY A 150 3.04 3.03 12.81
CA GLY A 150 4.36 3.07 13.45
C GLY A 150 4.99 1.70 13.73
N MET A 151 4.37 0.59 13.33
CA MET A 151 5.00 -0.74 13.47
C MET A 151 6.32 -0.85 12.69
N GLU A 152 7.29 -1.63 13.17
CA GLU A 152 8.51 -1.95 12.42
C GLU A 152 8.28 -3.06 11.39
N ARG A 153 7.32 -3.94 11.66
CA ARG A 153 6.94 -5.08 10.82
C ARG A 153 5.44 -5.18 10.74
N VAL A 154 4.95 -5.62 9.59
CA VAL A 154 3.53 -5.90 9.35
C VAL A 154 3.38 -7.20 8.59
N THR A 155 2.26 -7.86 8.76
CA THR A 155 1.86 -9.04 7.99
C THR A 155 1.23 -8.58 6.69
N VAL A 156 1.78 -9.06 5.59
CA VAL A 156 1.37 -8.71 4.23
C VAL A 156 0.80 -9.94 3.56
N GLU A 157 -0.44 -9.88 3.10
CA GLU A 157 -1.05 -10.90 2.26
C GLU A 157 -0.92 -10.46 0.79
N THR A 158 -0.27 -11.30 -0.01
CA THR A 158 -0.16 -11.07 -1.46
C THR A 158 -1.25 -11.85 -2.19
N TYR A 159 -1.65 -11.36 -3.35
CA TYR A 159 -2.66 -12.03 -4.18
C TYR A 159 -2.30 -13.47 -4.58
N ALA A 160 -1.01 -13.82 -4.61
CA ALA A 160 -0.56 -15.19 -4.80
C ALA A 160 -0.94 -16.14 -3.63
N GLY A 161 -1.70 -15.67 -2.64
CA GLY A 161 -2.21 -16.44 -1.50
C GLY A 161 -1.21 -16.57 -0.35
N GLY A 162 -0.02 -15.98 -0.48
CA GLY A 162 1.02 -16.04 0.55
C GLY A 162 0.92 -14.87 1.53
N GLN A 163 0.88 -15.17 2.82
CA GLN A 163 1.17 -14.22 3.89
C GLN A 163 2.68 -14.19 4.17
N VAL A 164 3.26 -12.99 4.13
CA VAL A 164 4.68 -12.75 4.35
C VAL A 164 4.87 -11.60 5.33
N TYR A 165 5.97 -11.61 6.08
CA TYR A 165 6.33 -10.45 6.89
C TYR A 165 6.95 -9.36 6.02
N GLY A 166 6.39 -8.16 6.08
CA GLY A 166 6.95 -6.93 5.53
C GLY A 166 7.69 -6.15 6.61
N SER A 167 8.86 -5.61 6.27
CA SER A 167 9.59 -4.68 7.13
C SER A 167 9.31 -3.25 6.69
N VAL A 168 8.83 -2.41 7.60
CA VAL A 168 8.59 -1.00 7.32
C VAL A 168 9.94 -0.30 7.23
N ILE A 169 10.25 0.26 6.06
CA ILE A 169 11.56 0.87 5.82
C ILE A 169 11.54 2.40 5.95
N ARG A 170 10.38 3.02 5.72
CA ARG A 170 10.20 4.46 5.81
C ARG A 170 8.73 4.84 5.93
N CYS A 171 8.43 5.86 6.72
CA CYS A 171 7.15 6.56 6.72
C CYS A 171 7.37 8.07 6.54
N PHE A 172 6.47 8.71 5.81
CA PHE A 172 6.43 10.15 5.57
C PHE A 172 5.19 10.71 6.25
N THR A 173 5.33 11.26 7.46
CA THR A 173 4.20 11.73 8.28
C THR A 173 3.33 12.75 7.57
N GLU A 174 3.99 13.66 6.86
CA GLU A 174 3.40 14.81 6.19
C GLU A 174 2.54 14.41 4.99
N LEU A 175 2.80 13.22 4.44
CA LEU A 175 2.05 12.65 3.32
C LEU A 175 1.14 11.50 3.73
N ASP A 176 1.19 11.03 4.98
CA ASP A 176 0.53 9.77 5.37
C ASP A 176 0.92 8.59 4.47
N LEU A 177 2.20 8.48 4.12
CA LEU A 177 2.75 7.43 3.26
C LEU A 177 3.68 6.51 4.07
N ALA A 178 3.64 5.21 3.79
CA ALA A 178 4.56 4.21 4.31
C ALA A 178 5.10 3.34 3.17
N LEU A 179 6.39 2.99 3.27
CA LEU A 179 7.08 2.06 2.38
C LEU A 179 7.46 0.81 3.17
N ILE A 180 7.15 -0.35 2.60
CA ILE A 180 7.34 -1.66 3.21
C ILE A 180 8.16 -2.52 2.24
N ALA A 181 9.24 -3.12 2.74
CA ALA A 181 10.01 -4.11 2.00
C ALA A 181 9.49 -5.52 2.31
N VAL A 182 9.18 -6.29 1.27
CA VAL A 182 8.78 -7.70 1.35
C VAL A 182 9.71 -8.57 0.51
N GLN A 183 9.73 -9.87 0.78
CA GLN A 183 10.52 -10.83 -0.01
C GLN A 183 9.87 -11.17 -1.36
N SER A 184 8.54 -11.03 -1.47
CA SER A 184 7.82 -11.25 -2.72
C SER A 184 8.15 -10.16 -3.73
N ARG A 185 8.43 -10.57 -4.97
CA ARG A 185 8.75 -9.66 -6.08
C ARG A 185 7.70 -9.80 -7.17
N PRO A 186 7.08 -8.71 -7.61
CA PRO A 186 6.14 -8.77 -8.72
C PRO A 186 6.90 -8.98 -10.03
N ALA A 187 6.26 -9.62 -11.01
CA ALA A 187 6.85 -9.82 -12.35
C ALA A 187 6.98 -8.52 -13.15
N SER A 188 6.10 -7.56 -12.87
CA SER A 188 6.02 -6.24 -13.50
C SER A 188 5.47 -5.23 -12.49
N LEU A 189 5.37 -3.96 -12.87
CA LEU A 189 4.65 -2.94 -12.10
C LEU A 189 3.42 -2.47 -12.86
N LEU A 190 2.45 -1.90 -12.14
CA LEU A 190 1.31 -1.25 -12.77
C LEU A 190 1.79 -0.11 -13.70
N PRO A 191 1.18 0.06 -14.87
CA PRO A 191 1.51 1.18 -15.75
C PRO A 191 1.13 2.48 -15.05
N VAL A 192 2.08 3.41 -14.91
CA VAL A 192 1.86 4.68 -14.21
C VAL A 192 1.46 5.78 -15.18
N THR A 193 0.61 6.71 -14.74
CA THR A 193 0.19 7.84 -15.58
C THR A 193 1.41 8.69 -15.98
N PRO A 194 1.50 9.12 -17.26
CA PRO A 194 2.56 10.02 -17.70
C PRO A 194 2.28 11.48 -17.29
N LEU A 195 1.06 11.78 -16.82
CA LEU A 195 0.68 13.14 -16.47
C LEU A 195 1.34 13.56 -15.15
N PRO A 196 1.89 14.78 -15.06
CA PRO A 196 2.54 15.27 -13.83
C PRO A 196 1.54 15.59 -12.72
N ARG A 197 0.27 15.79 -13.10
CA ARG A 197 -0.90 15.97 -12.24
C ARG A 197 -2.11 15.38 -12.93
N VAL A 198 -3.10 15.01 -12.15
CA VAL A 198 -4.41 14.60 -12.67
C VAL A 198 -5.20 15.86 -13.06
N PRO A 199 -5.88 15.88 -14.22
CA PRO A 199 -6.73 17.02 -14.62
C PRO A 199 -7.93 17.21 -13.69
N ASP A 200 -8.42 18.44 -13.59
CA ASP A 200 -9.65 18.71 -12.83
C ASP A 200 -10.84 18.01 -13.48
N ASP A 201 -11.78 17.54 -12.64
CA ASP A 201 -12.96 16.75 -13.02
C ASP A 201 -12.67 15.42 -13.74
N ALA A 202 -11.39 15.02 -13.84
CA ALA A 202 -11.02 13.74 -14.42
C ALA A 202 -11.69 12.58 -13.68
N PRO A 203 -12.30 11.61 -14.39
CA PRO A 203 -12.85 10.42 -13.77
C PRO A 203 -11.73 9.59 -13.12
N LEU A 204 -12.00 9.09 -11.91
CA LEU A 204 -11.08 8.26 -11.14
C LEU A 204 -11.78 6.96 -10.76
N THR A 205 -11.02 5.87 -10.75
CA THR A 205 -11.46 4.58 -10.23
C THR A 205 -10.55 4.18 -9.09
N VAL A 206 -11.11 3.99 -7.91
CA VAL A 206 -10.36 3.57 -6.71
C VAL A 206 -10.63 2.12 -6.42
N VAL A 207 -9.58 1.33 -6.24
CA VAL A 207 -9.66 -0.12 -6.02
C VAL A 207 -8.90 -0.47 -4.76
N SER A 208 -9.56 -1.12 -3.81
CA SER A 208 -8.92 -1.72 -2.64
C SER A 208 -8.41 -3.13 -2.96
N TYR A 209 -7.54 -3.70 -2.12
CA TYR A 209 -7.07 -5.10 -2.23
C TYR A 209 -8.26 -6.07 -2.20
N THR A 210 -9.13 -5.79 -1.25
CA THR A 210 -10.56 -5.63 -1.42
C THR A 210 -11.18 -6.20 -2.72
N GLY A 211 -10.95 -5.49 -3.81
CA GLY A 211 -11.80 -5.57 -4.99
C GLY A 211 -13.03 -4.70 -4.90
N GLU A 212 -13.21 -3.98 -3.80
CA GLU A 212 -14.20 -2.94 -3.77
C GLU A 212 -13.74 -1.81 -4.70
N VAL A 213 -14.62 -1.47 -5.63
CA VAL A 213 -14.35 -0.42 -6.61
C VAL A 213 -15.25 0.76 -6.35
N THR A 214 -14.62 1.90 -6.08
CA THR A 214 -15.30 3.18 -5.89
C THR A 214 -15.00 4.09 -7.07
N ARG A 215 -16.05 4.52 -7.78
CA ARG A 215 -15.92 5.55 -8.83
C ARG A 215 -15.92 6.93 -8.22
N ALA A 216 -15.02 7.78 -8.68
CA ALA A 216 -14.80 9.11 -8.18
C ALA A 216 -14.43 10.08 -9.30
N ARG A 217 -14.19 11.34 -8.93
CA ARG A 217 -13.60 12.35 -9.79
C ARG A 217 -12.53 13.12 -9.05
N GLN A 218 -11.57 13.67 -9.78
CA GLN A 218 -10.76 14.75 -9.24
C GLN A 218 -11.66 15.97 -8.98
N ARG A 219 -11.72 16.40 -7.73
CA ARG A 219 -12.51 17.55 -7.33
C ARG A 219 -11.72 18.85 -7.59
N PRO A 220 -12.27 19.82 -8.32
CA PRO A 220 -11.63 21.13 -8.45
C PRO A 220 -11.58 21.83 -7.09
N THR A 221 -10.41 22.36 -6.73
CA THR A 221 -10.23 23.08 -5.47
C THR A 221 -9.93 24.56 -5.75
N LYS A 222 -10.58 25.46 -5.01
CA LYS A 222 -10.28 26.91 -5.10
C LYS A 222 -8.94 27.29 -4.48
N ARG A 223 -8.37 26.40 -3.65
CA ARG A 223 -7.08 26.61 -2.97
C ARG A 223 -5.98 26.00 -3.81
N ALA A 224 -4.88 26.72 -4.01
CA ALA A 224 -3.68 26.14 -4.56
C ALA A 224 -3.19 25.01 -3.65
N MET A 225 -3.24 23.77 -4.15
CA MET A 225 -2.70 22.62 -3.44
C MET A 225 -1.37 22.20 -4.06
N PRO A 226 -0.46 21.61 -3.27
CA PRO A 226 0.72 20.97 -3.83
C PRO A 226 0.33 19.92 -4.89
N PRO A 227 1.07 19.81 -6.00
CA PRO A 227 0.70 18.95 -7.14
C PRO A 227 0.70 17.45 -6.83
N HIS A 228 1.24 17.05 -5.67
CA HIS A 228 1.26 15.66 -5.23
C HIS A 228 -0.03 15.21 -4.55
N TRP A 229 -0.94 16.13 -4.22
CA TRP A 229 -2.24 15.80 -3.65
C TRP A 229 -3.30 15.74 -4.75
N ILE A 230 -4.09 14.67 -4.74
CA ILE A 230 -5.21 14.45 -5.65
C ILE A 230 -6.49 14.66 -4.83
N PRO A 231 -7.14 15.82 -4.91
CA PRO A 231 -8.41 16.03 -4.23
C PRO A 231 -9.48 15.16 -4.89
N THR A 232 -10.14 14.28 -4.13
CA THR A 232 -11.15 13.37 -4.70
C THR A 232 -12.56 13.74 -4.25
N SER A 233 -13.56 13.24 -4.96
CA SER A 233 -14.97 13.28 -4.53
C SER A 233 -15.32 12.21 -3.49
N ILE A 234 -14.36 11.37 -3.06
CA ILE A 234 -14.58 10.26 -2.13
C ILE A 234 -14.66 10.78 -0.70
N THR A 235 -15.62 10.28 0.07
CA THR A 235 -15.82 10.64 1.48
C THR A 235 -15.47 9.50 2.44
N GLN A 236 -15.46 8.26 1.96
CA GLN A 236 -15.18 7.06 2.75
C GLN A 236 -14.45 6.00 1.90
N LEU A 237 -13.59 5.22 2.55
CA LEU A 237 -12.95 4.02 1.96
C LEU A 237 -13.48 2.76 2.64
N SER A 238 -13.35 1.64 1.94
CA SER A 238 -13.71 0.31 2.44
C SER A 238 -12.77 -0.21 3.53
N ASP A 239 -11.51 0.23 3.51
CA ASP A 239 -10.45 -0.25 4.40
C ASP A 239 -9.73 0.93 5.11
N ALA A 240 -8.59 0.66 5.77
CA ALA A 240 -7.85 1.68 6.50
C ALA A 240 -7.09 2.69 5.61
N GLY A 241 -6.93 2.45 4.31
CA GLY A 241 -6.28 3.31 3.34
C GLY A 241 -5.31 2.58 2.42
N GLY A 242 -4.73 3.32 1.48
CA GLY A 242 -3.74 2.81 0.51
C GLY A 242 -4.36 2.26 -0.78
N ASP A 243 -5.68 2.35 -0.93
CA ASP A 243 -6.40 1.97 -2.16
C ASP A 243 -5.79 2.63 -3.39
N VAL A 244 -5.61 1.88 -4.47
CA VAL A 244 -4.99 2.41 -5.68
C VAL A 244 -5.98 3.22 -6.50
N ILE A 245 -5.50 4.30 -7.10
CA ILE A 245 -6.28 5.21 -7.92
C ILE A 245 -5.88 5.01 -9.38
N PHE A 246 -6.85 4.80 -10.25
CA PHE A 246 -6.69 4.72 -11.69
C PHE A 246 -7.40 5.88 -12.40
N ASP A 247 -6.88 6.31 -13.54
CA ASP A 247 -7.61 7.17 -14.49
C ASP A 247 -8.55 6.36 -15.39
N ASP A 248 -9.26 7.04 -16.31
CA ASP A 248 -10.12 6.41 -17.32
C ASP A 248 -9.38 5.53 -18.33
N LYS A 249 -8.05 5.67 -18.42
CA LYS A 249 -7.17 4.90 -19.28
C LYS A 249 -6.50 3.73 -18.56
N ASN A 250 -6.91 3.44 -17.32
CA ASN A 250 -6.36 2.40 -16.45
C ASN A 250 -4.88 2.58 -16.11
N TYR A 251 -4.37 3.82 -16.13
CA TYR A 251 -3.05 4.11 -15.56
C TYR A 251 -3.15 4.30 -14.05
N LEU A 252 -2.18 3.76 -13.31
CA LEU A 252 -1.99 4.05 -11.89
C LEU A 252 -1.62 5.53 -11.73
N VAL A 253 -2.49 6.24 -11.03
CA VAL A 253 -2.40 7.66 -10.76
C VAL A 253 -1.83 7.92 -9.36
N GLY A 254 -2.14 7.06 -8.39
CA GLY A 254 -1.75 7.29 -7.00
C GLY A 254 -2.36 6.27 -6.03
N ILE A 255 -2.29 6.59 -4.74
CA ILE A 255 -2.95 5.83 -3.67
C ILE A 255 -3.82 6.75 -2.81
N MET A 256 -4.91 6.24 -2.26
CA MET A 256 -5.80 6.96 -1.36
C MET A 256 -5.21 7.07 0.05
N SER A 257 -5.33 8.26 0.63
CA SER A 257 -4.98 8.54 2.02
C SER A 257 -6.19 9.04 2.79
N ARG A 258 -6.24 8.65 4.07
CA ARG A 258 -7.21 9.15 5.06
C ARG A 258 -6.63 10.28 5.92
N SER A 259 -5.53 10.90 5.49
CA SER A 259 -4.90 11.96 6.26
C SER A 259 -5.87 13.12 6.49
N ALA A 260 -6.17 13.36 7.76
CA ALA A 260 -7.02 14.46 8.22
C ALA A 260 -6.27 15.81 8.27
N SER A 261 -4.98 15.85 7.91
CA SER A 261 -4.16 17.07 8.01
C SER A 261 -4.57 18.17 7.02
N LEU A 262 -5.31 17.81 5.96
CA LEU A 262 -5.88 18.76 5.01
C LEU A 262 -7.32 19.10 5.47
N ALA A 263 -7.51 20.37 5.85
CA ALA A 263 -8.63 20.96 6.60
C ALA A 263 -10.07 20.79 6.04
N SER A 264 -10.36 19.82 5.18
CA SER A 264 -11.72 19.45 4.79
C SER A 264 -12.03 18.03 5.25
N ALA A 265 -12.66 17.90 6.41
CA ALA A 265 -13.04 16.61 7.01
C ALA A 265 -14.02 15.77 6.15
N ALA A 266 -14.65 16.36 5.12
CA ALA A 266 -15.67 15.70 4.31
C ALA A 266 -15.10 14.83 3.18
N TYR A 267 -13.91 15.12 2.65
CA TYR A 267 -13.38 14.47 1.45
C TYR A 267 -11.97 13.93 1.68
N LEU A 268 -11.67 12.82 1.04
CA LEU A 268 -10.39 12.13 1.07
C LEU A 268 -9.49 12.57 -0.08
N TYR A 269 -8.19 12.37 0.12
CA TYR A 269 -7.15 12.81 -0.79
C TYR A 269 -6.33 11.61 -1.26
N GLY A 270 -5.94 11.62 -2.53
CA GLY A 270 -4.93 10.72 -3.07
C GLY A 270 -3.53 11.34 -3.01
N ILE A 271 -2.51 10.50 -2.98
CA ILE A 271 -1.11 10.89 -3.17
C ILE A 271 -0.68 10.44 -4.56
N HIS A 272 -0.18 11.37 -5.36
CA HIS A 272 0.18 11.13 -6.75
C HIS A 272 1.38 10.19 -6.90
N ILE A 273 1.34 9.30 -7.89
CA ILE A 273 2.33 8.24 -8.13
C ILE A 273 3.75 8.79 -8.39
N SER A 274 3.86 9.97 -9.00
CA SER A 274 5.16 10.63 -9.21
C SER A 274 5.89 10.93 -7.90
N THR A 275 5.15 11.27 -6.84
CA THR A 275 5.71 11.53 -5.51
C THR A 275 6.10 10.23 -4.83
N LEU A 276 5.25 9.19 -4.92
CA LEU A 276 5.58 7.85 -4.43
C LEU A 276 6.90 7.35 -5.04
N ARG A 277 7.02 7.38 -6.37
CA ARG A 277 8.23 6.92 -7.07
C ARG A 277 9.49 7.66 -6.63
N ARG A 278 9.45 8.99 -6.58
CA ARG A 278 10.58 9.80 -6.11
C ARG A 278 11.00 9.44 -4.69
N LEU A 279 10.04 9.26 -3.79
CA LEU A 279 10.30 8.91 -2.40
C LEU A 279 10.83 7.48 -2.25
N THR A 280 10.31 6.54 -3.04
CA THR A 280 10.83 5.17 -3.12
C THR A 280 12.26 5.15 -3.61
N GLU A 281 12.57 5.84 -4.73
CA GLU A 281 13.92 5.92 -5.29
C GLU A 281 14.90 6.56 -4.30
N SER A 282 14.51 7.68 -3.66
CA SER A 282 15.32 8.32 -2.62
C SER A 282 15.56 7.41 -1.42
N THR A 283 14.54 6.64 -1.00
CA THR A 283 14.66 5.70 0.13
C THR A 283 15.57 4.54 -0.21
N LEU A 284 15.45 3.98 -1.42
CA LEU A 284 16.32 2.89 -1.88
C LEU A 284 17.78 3.34 -2.02
N ALA A 285 18.02 4.55 -2.52
CA ALA A 285 19.36 5.13 -2.57
C ALA A 285 19.96 5.26 -1.15
N ASP A 286 19.17 5.74 -0.19
CA ASP A 286 19.57 5.88 1.21
C ASP A 286 19.93 4.54 1.87
N LEU A 287 19.22 3.46 1.52
CA LEU A 287 19.41 2.12 2.08
C LEU A 287 20.61 1.37 1.49
N ARG A 288 21.09 1.74 0.30
CA ARG A 288 22.25 1.09 -0.35
C ARG A 288 23.60 1.49 0.29
N GLY A 289 23.68 2.66 0.92
CA GLY A 289 24.95 3.20 1.43
C GLY A 289 25.34 2.70 2.83
N GLU A 290 24.44 2.87 3.81
CA GLU A 290 24.72 2.58 5.21
C GLU A 290 23.61 1.72 5.82
N ARG A 291 23.94 0.94 6.85
CA ARG A 291 22.92 0.23 7.63
C ARG A 291 22.04 1.24 8.33
N ARG A 292 20.75 1.25 7.97
CA ARG A 292 19.74 2.09 8.58
C ARG A 292 18.66 1.22 9.19
N ARG A 293 18.03 1.74 10.24
CA ARG A 293 16.91 1.12 10.92
C ARG A 293 15.73 2.06 10.99
N TYR A 294 14.54 1.55 10.71
CA TYR A 294 13.31 2.33 10.83
C TYR A 294 13.07 2.80 12.27
N CYS A 295 12.72 4.08 12.44
CA CYS A 295 12.33 4.67 13.70
C CYS A 295 10.79 4.73 13.78
N PRO A 296 10.13 4.01 14.70
CA PRO A 296 8.67 3.98 14.77
C PRO A 296 8.05 5.33 15.16
N ASP A 297 8.78 6.16 15.91
CA ASP A 297 8.28 7.44 16.41
C ASP A 297 8.17 8.48 15.27
N CYS A 298 9.24 8.73 14.52
CA CYS A 298 9.21 9.72 13.43
C CYS A 298 8.93 9.12 12.05
N GLY A 299 9.21 7.83 11.84
CA GLY A 299 9.09 7.17 10.54
C GLY A 299 10.35 7.19 9.68
N ASN A 300 11.44 7.85 10.13
CA ASN A 300 12.68 7.91 9.36
C ASN A 300 13.52 6.64 9.48
N ALA A 301 14.38 6.41 8.48
CA ALA A 301 15.41 5.38 8.50
C ALA A 301 16.67 5.96 9.17
N SER A 302 16.88 5.63 10.44
CA SER A 302 17.95 6.08 11.31
C SER A 302 19.26 5.32 11.07
N ARG A 303 20.32 6.04 10.72
CA ARG A 303 21.70 5.55 10.64
C ARG A 303 22.23 5.23 12.03
N ALA A 304 21.95 6.08 13.02
CA ALA A 304 22.42 5.87 14.39
C ALA A 304 21.88 4.55 14.96
N ALA A 305 20.58 4.30 14.82
CA ALA A 305 19.97 3.04 15.26
C ALA A 305 20.46 1.84 14.43
N GLY A 306 20.70 2.01 13.12
CA GLY A 306 21.28 0.97 12.27
C GLY A 306 22.72 0.59 12.65
N ALA A 307 23.49 1.51 13.22
CA ALA A 307 24.81 1.29 13.79
C ALA A 307 24.77 0.77 15.25
N GLY A 308 23.58 0.52 15.81
CA GLY A 308 23.40 -0.03 17.16
C GLY A 308 23.39 1.02 18.27
N TYR A 309 23.27 2.31 17.95
CA TYR A 309 23.13 3.36 18.96
C TYR A 309 21.69 3.54 19.43
N PHE A 310 21.55 4.20 20.58
CA PHE A 310 20.32 4.20 21.35
C PHE A 310 19.19 5.10 20.82
N TYR A 311 19.50 6.12 20.01
CA TYR A 311 18.54 7.15 19.64
C TYR A 311 18.45 7.33 18.13
N CYS A 312 17.30 7.78 17.65
CA CYS A 312 17.14 8.25 16.29
C CYS A 312 17.80 9.63 16.13
N GLU A 313 18.67 9.80 15.15
CA GLU A 313 19.33 11.08 14.89
C GLU A 313 18.38 12.16 14.34
N GLN A 314 17.18 11.79 13.88
CA GLN A 314 16.19 12.76 13.40
C GLN A 314 15.34 13.34 14.54
N CYS A 315 14.73 12.49 15.36
CA CYS A 315 13.75 12.92 16.36
C CYS A 315 14.22 12.74 17.80
N GLY A 316 15.36 12.10 18.04
CA GLY A 316 15.88 11.82 19.37
C GLY A 316 15.16 10.71 20.14
N ALA A 317 14.14 10.07 19.55
CA ALA A 317 13.44 8.97 20.20
C ALA A 317 14.35 7.75 20.37
N PRO A 318 14.24 7.00 21.47
CA PRO A 318 15.05 5.79 21.66
C PRO A 318 14.63 4.69 20.68
N SER A 319 15.60 3.98 20.10
CA SER A 319 15.32 2.78 19.30
C SER A 319 14.57 1.74 20.14
N PRO A 320 13.75 0.87 19.53
CA PRO A 320 12.97 -0.12 20.27
C PRO A 320 13.81 -0.98 21.23
N GLU A 321 15.00 -1.43 20.81
CA GLU A 321 15.92 -2.19 21.65
C GLU A 321 16.45 -1.36 22.84
N ALA A 322 16.74 -0.08 22.58
CA ALA A 322 17.32 0.82 23.56
C ALA A 322 16.32 1.29 24.63
N ARG A 323 15.03 0.92 24.53
CA ARG A 323 14.03 1.22 25.55
C ARG A 323 14.29 0.48 26.85
N GLN A 324 14.85 -0.73 26.78
CA GLN A 324 15.10 -1.59 27.96
C GLN A 324 16.60 -1.70 28.32
N THR A 325 17.49 -1.18 27.48
CA THR A 325 18.93 -1.20 27.76
C THR A 325 19.35 -0.03 28.64
N ARG A 326 20.25 -0.28 29.61
CA ARG A 326 20.91 0.80 30.35
C ARG A 326 21.81 1.58 29.40
N ARG A 327 21.48 2.84 29.20
CA ARG A 327 22.16 3.74 28.26
C ARG A 327 23.45 4.24 28.89
N TYR A 328 24.50 4.30 28.10
CA TYR A 328 25.79 4.86 28.49
C TYR A 328 26.27 5.83 27.41
N PHE A 329 27.19 6.72 27.79
CA PHE A 329 27.79 7.64 26.85
C PHE A 329 28.73 6.86 25.91
N ALA A 330 28.42 6.90 24.61
CA ALA A 330 29.23 6.28 23.55
C ALA A 330 29.85 7.39 22.68
N PRO A 331 31.12 7.75 22.87
CA PRO A 331 31.78 8.82 22.10
C PRO A 331 31.70 8.59 20.59
N GLN A 332 31.81 7.33 20.13
CA GLN A 332 31.70 7.00 18.71
C GLN A 332 30.32 7.32 18.09
N ALA A 333 29.27 7.46 18.91
CA ALA A 333 27.94 7.82 18.43
C ALA A 333 27.82 9.30 18.03
N ALA A 334 28.78 10.13 18.45
CA ALA A 334 28.79 11.57 18.19
C ALA A 334 28.68 11.90 16.69
N ALA A 335 29.36 11.12 15.83
CA ALA A 335 29.34 11.32 14.38
C ALA A 335 27.92 11.19 13.77
N TYR A 336 27.03 10.41 14.41
CA TYR A 336 25.67 10.19 13.91
C TYR A 336 24.67 11.24 14.40
N TYR A 337 24.84 11.72 15.64
CA TYR A 337 23.94 12.72 16.24
C TYR A 337 24.28 14.16 15.89
N GLU A 338 25.32 14.35 15.08
CA GLU A 338 25.76 15.67 14.62
C GLU A 338 25.79 15.73 13.11
N PRO A 339 24.65 15.59 12.42
CA PRO A 339 24.65 15.30 10.99
C PRO A 339 25.03 16.52 10.13
N SER A 340 25.32 17.68 10.71
CA SER A 340 25.30 18.94 9.95
C SER A 340 26.06 20.08 10.63
N GLY A 341 27.35 19.89 10.91
CA GLY A 341 28.28 21.01 11.13
C GLY A 341 27.81 22.08 12.13
N ARG A 342 26.89 21.75 13.05
CA ARG A 342 26.44 22.66 14.08
C ARG A 342 27.64 22.84 14.98
N ALA A 343 28.20 24.04 14.95
CA ALA A 343 29.32 24.39 15.81
C ALA A 343 28.95 24.01 17.25
N ARG A 344 29.68 23.03 17.79
CA ARG A 344 29.57 22.71 19.20
C ARG A 344 30.08 23.90 19.97
N CYS A 345 29.49 24.14 21.14
CA CYS A 345 30.04 25.14 22.03
C CYS A 345 31.51 24.80 22.37
N VAL A 346 32.46 25.69 22.07
CA VAL A 346 33.88 25.45 22.40
C VAL A 346 34.14 25.34 23.90
N SER A 347 33.26 25.91 24.73
CA SER A 347 33.41 25.90 26.19
C SER A 347 32.78 24.68 26.86
N CYS A 348 31.63 24.20 26.40
CA CYS A 348 30.87 23.12 27.06
C CYS A 348 30.56 21.92 26.18
N ASN A 349 31.03 21.94 24.92
CA ASN A 349 30.89 20.89 23.92
C ASN A 349 29.44 20.49 23.59
N ALA A 350 28.46 21.33 23.95
CA ALA A 350 27.05 21.08 23.70
C ALA A 350 26.68 21.39 22.25
N ALA A 351 25.87 20.53 21.65
CA ALA A 351 25.27 20.70 20.32
C ALA A 351 23.93 21.45 20.34
N VAL A 352 23.56 22.06 21.47
CA VAL A 352 22.43 23.01 21.50
C VAL A 352 22.83 24.21 20.67
N GLY A 353 21.96 24.68 19.78
CA GLY A 353 22.30 25.71 18.79
C GLY A 353 22.95 26.97 19.39
N ILE A 354 23.59 27.76 18.52
CA ILE A 354 24.17 29.06 18.86
C ILE A 354 23.16 30.14 18.49
N HIS A 355 22.90 31.09 19.40
CA HIS A 355 22.08 32.27 19.14
C HIS A 355 22.86 33.52 19.57
N ASN A 356 22.98 34.53 18.69
CA ASN A 356 23.78 35.75 18.93
C ASN A 356 25.21 35.44 19.42
N ASN A 357 25.91 34.51 18.75
CA ASN A 357 27.24 34.04 19.16
C ASN A 357 27.32 33.52 20.59
N ARG A 358 26.23 33.04 21.20
CA ARG A 358 26.25 32.42 22.53
C ARG A 358 25.66 31.02 22.50
N CYS A 359 26.28 30.11 23.25
CA CYS A 359 25.75 28.76 23.46
C CYS A 359 24.45 28.82 24.26
N LEU A 360 23.37 28.24 23.72
CA LEU A 360 22.06 28.19 24.39
C LEU A 360 22.06 27.39 25.72
N ARG A 361 23.10 26.62 26.02
CA ARG A 361 23.22 25.83 27.28
C ARG A 361 24.07 26.51 28.34
N CYS A 362 25.27 26.97 27.98
CA CYS A 362 26.20 27.53 28.96
C CYS A 362 26.39 29.05 28.87
N GLY A 363 25.76 29.71 27.88
CA GLY A 363 25.85 31.16 27.69
C GLY A 363 27.21 31.66 27.19
N ALA A 364 28.21 30.79 27.04
CA ALA A 364 29.55 31.16 26.60
C ALA A 364 29.53 31.71 25.17
N GLU A 365 30.31 32.76 24.93
CA GLU A 365 30.48 33.38 23.62
C GLU A 365 31.26 32.44 22.68
N GLN A 366 30.77 32.28 21.46
CA GLN A 366 31.31 31.41 20.42
C GLN A 366 31.98 32.31 19.39
N ARG A 367 33.31 32.24 19.31
CA ARG A 367 34.12 32.99 18.34
C ARG A 367 34.53 32.10 17.18
#